data_AF-A0A8S3YTA1-F1
#
_entry.id   AF-A0A8S3YTA1-F1
#
_cell.length_a   1.000
_cell.length_b   1.000
_cell.length_c   1.000
_cell.angle_alpha   90.00
_cell.angle_beta   90.00
_cell.angle_gamma   90.00
#
_symmetry.space_group_name_H-M   'P 1'
#
loop_
_entity.id
_entity.type
_entity.pdbx_description
1 polymer ?
#
loop_
_entity_poly.entity_id
_entity_poly.type
_entity_poly.pdbx_seq_one_letter_code
_entity_poly.pdbx_strand_id
1 'polypeptide(L)'
;MASHLTVETLLSLTPFQPDGSDAVTSASRDFLLSCIKSQPAIHRVFFPSFEPPPLLKLVEYRTFPIDALSTAFIAEAISKLKDPYNFYRIINKAVVEDQLKEVYESLHWKKLGFHLYTTLYPDVVRETSTNIRLRDFMGADGHIWAEKLASHVMDPRWLRSIHQGIVRGRYTEDLYNRDMNALFVKLHLLDPQSVIPVYQFLLNQKELATRNYLGGRLEWSLIKTDIERAENKSKTPLTASRLSLTSDIDLHYGVDVEDFIVTECRAMGLWNGTRPDNYKIMKARDRCVLM
;
A
#
# COMPACT_ATOMS: atom_id res chain seq x y z
N MET A 1 -25.50 -1.58 -26.30
CA MET A 1 -25.14 -1.96 -24.92
C MET A 1 -25.49 -0.89 -23.86
N ALA A 2 -26.03 0.27 -24.22
CA ALA A 2 -26.39 1.36 -23.29
C ALA A 2 -27.77 1.23 -22.60
N SER A 3 -28.50 0.12 -22.75
CA SER A 3 -29.89 -0.03 -22.27
C SER A 3 -30.03 -0.40 -20.79
N HIS A 4 -28.92 -0.57 -20.06
CA HIS A 4 -28.93 -1.05 -18.67
C HIS A 4 -28.25 -0.10 -17.66
N LEU A 5 -27.67 1.01 -18.11
CA LEU A 5 -27.05 1.99 -17.21
C LEU A 5 -28.11 3.01 -16.78
N THR A 6 -28.30 3.17 -15.47
CA THR A 6 -29.25 4.13 -14.88
C THR A 6 -28.58 4.93 -13.76
N VAL A 7 -29.18 6.07 -13.40
CA VAL A 7 -28.67 6.89 -12.28
C VAL A 7 -28.84 6.15 -10.97
N GLU A 8 -29.90 5.34 -10.85
CA GLU A 8 -30.19 4.49 -9.70
C GLU A 8 -29.11 3.42 -9.52
N THR A 9 -28.70 2.75 -10.62
CA THR A 9 -27.56 1.82 -10.60
C THR A 9 -26.28 2.54 -10.20
N LEU A 10 -25.99 3.70 -10.78
CA LEU A 10 -24.79 4.47 -10.44
C LEU A 10 -24.78 4.89 -8.95
N LEU A 11 -25.94 5.26 -8.41
CA LEU A 11 -26.09 5.64 -7.01
C LEU A 11 -25.92 4.42 -6.09
N SER A 12 -26.44 3.24 -6.46
CA SER A 12 -26.37 2.02 -5.65
C SER A 12 -24.97 1.39 -5.60
N LEU A 13 -24.13 1.62 -6.61
CA LEU A 13 -22.75 1.13 -6.64
C LEU A 13 -22.02 1.55 -5.37
N THR A 14 -21.49 0.62 -4.60
CA THR A 14 -20.85 0.95 -3.32
C THR A 14 -19.63 0.06 -3.09
N PRO A 15 -18.54 0.62 -2.52
CA PRO A 15 -17.39 -0.19 -2.12
C PRO A 15 -17.66 -0.98 -0.83
N PHE A 16 -18.77 -0.68 -0.13
CA PHE A 16 -19.09 -1.28 1.16
C PHE A 16 -19.81 -2.61 1.02
N GLN A 17 -19.29 -3.62 1.69
CA GLN A 17 -19.90 -4.93 1.81
C GLN A 17 -20.99 -4.92 2.91
N PRO A 18 -21.86 -5.96 2.98
CA PRO A 18 -22.93 -6.03 3.98
C PRO A 18 -22.43 -6.02 5.43
N ASP A 19 -21.19 -6.45 5.67
CA ASP A 19 -20.52 -6.42 6.98
C ASP A 19 -19.92 -5.05 7.33
N GLY A 20 -20.04 -4.06 6.43
CA GLY A 20 -19.50 -2.72 6.58
C GLY A 20 -18.04 -2.57 6.14
N SER A 21 -17.39 -3.64 5.71
CA SER A 21 -16.01 -3.60 5.19
C SER A 21 -15.95 -2.86 3.85
N ASP A 22 -14.81 -2.20 3.58
CA ASP A 22 -14.56 -1.50 2.32
C ASP A 22 -13.66 -2.36 1.43
N ALA A 23 -14.24 -2.89 0.36
CA ALA A 23 -13.56 -3.77 -0.59
C ALA A 23 -12.45 -3.02 -1.36
N VAL A 24 -12.64 -1.74 -1.64
CA VAL A 24 -11.65 -0.93 -2.35
C VAL A 24 -10.48 -0.61 -1.43
N THR A 25 -10.72 -0.26 -0.16
CA THR A 25 -9.64 -0.07 0.83
C THR A 25 -8.80 -1.33 0.97
N SER A 26 -9.44 -2.50 1.04
CA SER A 26 -8.74 -3.78 1.13
C SER A 26 -7.87 -4.03 -0.10
N ALA A 27 -8.45 -3.86 -1.30
CA ALA A 27 -7.72 -3.97 -2.55
C ALA A 27 -6.57 -2.95 -2.67
N SER A 28 -6.75 -1.72 -2.20
CA SER A 28 -5.70 -0.69 -2.17
C SER A 28 -4.54 -1.06 -1.27
N ARG A 29 -4.80 -1.71 -0.12
CA ARG A 29 -3.75 -2.19 0.79
C ARG A 29 -2.97 -3.35 0.18
N ASP A 30 -3.65 -4.30 -0.45
CA ASP A 30 -3.00 -5.41 -1.16
C ASP A 30 -2.17 -4.92 -2.35
N PHE A 31 -2.68 -3.91 -3.05
CA PHE A 31 -1.97 -3.29 -4.15
C PHE A 31 -0.77 -2.46 -3.67
N LEU A 32 -0.87 -1.76 -2.53
CA LEU A 32 0.29 -1.11 -1.89
C LEU A 32 1.36 -2.13 -1.47
N LEU A 33 0.98 -3.30 -0.97
CA LEU A 33 1.95 -4.37 -0.72
C LEU A 33 2.63 -4.83 -2.01
N SER A 34 1.90 -4.90 -3.12
CA SER A 34 2.48 -5.18 -4.43
C SER A 34 3.48 -4.09 -4.86
N CYS A 35 3.16 -2.81 -4.59
CA CYS A 35 4.07 -1.68 -4.79
C CYS A 35 5.36 -1.84 -3.98
N ILE A 36 5.26 -2.20 -2.70
CA ILE A 36 6.40 -2.46 -1.80
C ILE A 36 7.23 -3.63 -2.33
N LYS A 37 6.59 -4.76 -2.64
CA LYS A 37 7.25 -5.98 -3.15
C LYS A 37 8.02 -5.75 -4.45
N SER A 38 7.64 -4.74 -5.22
CA SER A 38 8.26 -4.38 -6.49
C SER A 38 9.42 -3.38 -6.35
N GLN A 39 9.65 -2.82 -5.16
CA GLN A 39 10.67 -1.79 -5.01
C GLN A 39 12.09 -2.35 -5.24
N PRO A 40 12.91 -1.72 -6.10
CA PRO A 40 14.21 -2.26 -6.50
C PRO A 40 15.13 -2.62 -5.32
N ALA A 41 15.13 -1.81 -4.27
CA ALA A 41 15.98 -1.96 -3.09
C ALA A 41 15.74 -3.29 -2.34
N ILE A 42 14.51 -3.81 -2.35
CA ILE A 42 14.12 -4.99 -1.56
C ILE A 42 13.65 -6.18 -2.42
N HIS A 43 13.19 -5.91 -3.65
CA HIS A 43 12.56 -6.89 -4.52
C HIS A 43 13.44 -8.11 -4.77
N ARG A 44 14.70 -7.91 -5.20
CA ARG A 44 15.61 -9.00 -5.54
C ARG A 44 15.97 -9.88 -4.35
N VAL A 45 15.94 -9.31 -3.14
CA VAL A 45 16.34 -10.02 -1.91
C VAL A 45 15.15 -10.80 -1.35
N PHE A 46 14.00 -10.14 -1.18
CA PHE A 46 12.87 -10.69 -0.44
C PHE A 46 11.76 -11.23 -1.35
N PHE A 47 11.62 -10.72 -2.57
CA PHE A 47 10.51 -11.04 -3.48
C PHE A 47 10.96 -11.41 -4.90
N PRO A 48 12.03 -12.21 -5.11
CA PRO A 48 12.61 -12.44 -6.44
C PRO A 48 11.69 -13.18 -7.42
N SER A 49 10.65 -13.85 -6.93
CA SER A 49 9.66 -14.58 -7.73
C SER A 49 8.34 -13.81 -7.86
N PHE A 50 8.27 -12.59 -7.34
CA PHE A 50 7.07 -11.77 -7.42
C PHE A 50 6.98 -11.10 -8.78
N GLU A 51 5.86 -11.28 -9.48
CA GLU A 51 5.58 -10.57 -10.72
C GLU A 51 4.63 -9.41 -10.43
N PRO A 52 5.03 -8.16 -10.74
CA PRO A 52 4.20 -7.00 -10.46
C PRO A 52 2.92 -7.02 -11.31
N PRO A 53 1.75 -6.70 -10.72
CA PRO A 53 0.50 -6.63 -11.47
C PRO A 53 0.56 -5.51 -12.53
N PRO A 54 -0.10 -5.66 -13.69
CA PRO A 54 -0.03 -4.67 -14.77
C PRO A 54 -0.43 -3.25 -14.35
N LEU A 55 -1.40 -3.11 -13.45
CA LEU A 55 -1.87 -1.84 -12.93
C LEU A 55 -0.78 -1.05 -12.18
N LEU A 56 0.27 -1.71 -11.68
CA LEU A 56 1.34 -1.06 -10.92
C LEU A 56 2.04 0.04 -11.73
N LYS A 57 2.05 -0.10 -13.06
CA LYS A 57 2.58 0.91 -14.00
C LYS A 57 1.80 2.23 -13.98
N LEU A 58 0.57 2.23 -13.50
CA LEU A 58 -0.28 3.41 -13.42
C LEU A 58 -0.08 4.19 -12.11
N VAL A 59 0.65 3.62 -11.14
CA VAL A 59 0.91 4.28 -9.86
C VAL A 59 2.11 5.20 -10.01
N GLU A 60 1.87 6.49 -9.93
CA GLU A 60 2.93 7.49 -9.83
C GLU A 60 3.15 7.84 -8.35
N TYR A 61 4.29 7.41 -7.79
CA TYR A 61 4.61 7.76 -6.40
C TYR A 61 4.91 9.26 -6.22
N ARG A 62 5.25 9.99 -7.28
CA ARG A 62 5.60 11.43 -7.29
C ARG A 62 6.47 11.84 -6.11
N THR A 63 5.85 12.32 -5.03
CA THR A 63 6.50 12.86 -3.82
C THR A 63 6.41 11.91 -2.61
N PHE A 64 5.78 10.75 -2.75
CA PHE A 64 5.67 9.76 -1.69
C PHE A 64 6.97 8.94 -1.62
N PRO A 65 7.62 8.85 -0.43
CA PRO A 65 8.89 8.14 -0.27
C PRO A 65 8.66 6.61 -0.18
N ILE A 66 8.29 5.99 -1.30
CA ILE A 66 7.95 4.56 -1.34
C ILE A 66 9.14 3.67 -0.97
N ASP A 67 10.38 4.08 -1.30
CA ASP A 67 11.60 3.37 -0.94
C ASP A 67 11.82 3.36 0.57
N ALA A 68 11.64 4.52 1.23
CA ALA A 68 11.77 4.63 2.68
C ALA A 68 10.71 3.79 3.40
N LEU A 69 9.45 3.87 2.96
CA LEU A 69 8.38 3.01 3.49
C LEU A 69 8.74 1.53 3.32
N SER A 70 9.18 1.14 2.12
CA SER A 70 9.45 -0.26 1.79
C SER A 70 10.59 -0.83 2.64
N THR A 71 11.69 -0.09 2.78
CA THR A 71 12.82 -0.48 3.62
C THR A 71 12.44 -0.54 5.10
N ALA A 72 11.77 0.49 5.62
CA ALA A 72 11.35 0.53 7.02
C ALA A 72 10.31 -0.56 7.34
N PHE A 73 9.41 -0.89 6.42
CA PHE A 73 8.42 -1.95 6.58
C PHE A 73 9.05 -3.34 6.62
N ILE A 74 10.05 -3.60 5.77
CA ILE A 74 10.84 -4.84 5.82
C ILE A 74 11.66 -4.92 7.11
N ALA A 75 12.29 -3.81 7.52
CA ALA A 75 13.03 -3.74 8.78
C ALA A 75 12.12 -3.99 9.99
N GLU A 76 10.91 -3.45 10.00
CA GLU A 76 9.91 -3.74 11.05
C GLU A 76 9.63 -5.24 11.13
N ALA A 77 9.37 -5.89 10.00
CA ALA A 77 9.11 -7.31 9.95
C ALA A 77 10.30 -8.14 10.46
N ILE A 78 11.52 -7.89 9.98
CA ILE A 78 12.74 -8.58 10.45
C ILE A 78 12.94 -8.34 11.96
N SER A 79 12.72 -7.11 12.46
CA SER A 79 12.90 -6.79 13.88
C SER A 79 11.95 -7.55 14.82
N LYS A 80 10.83 -8.05 14.27
CA LYS A 80 9.81 -8.83 14.99
C LYS A 80 9.98 -10.33 14.76
N LEU A 81 10.60 -10.75 13.66
CA LEU A 81 10.95 -12.14 13.40
C LEU A 81 12.15 -12.53 14.26
N LYS A 82 11.95 -13.46 15.19
CA LYS A 82 13.05 -14.03 15.98
C LYS A 82 13.80 -15.05 15.14
N ASP A 83 14.53 -14.56 14.15
CA ASP A 83 15.29 -15.38 13.23
C ASP A 83 16.45 -16.10 13.96
N PRO A 84 16.88 -17.28 13.47
CA PRO A 84 17.95 -18.06 14.09
C PRO A 84 19.34 -17.41 14.00
N TYR A 85 19.50 -16.35 13.20
CA TYR A 85 20.76 -15.63 12.98
C TYR A 85 20.84 -14.29 13.72
N ASN A 86 19.84 -13.97 14.55
CA ASN A 86 19.72 -12.76 15.35
C ASN A 86 19.74 -11.44 14.55
N PHE A 87 19.30 -11.41 13.30
CA PHE A 87 19.11 -10.16 12.54
C PHE A 87 18.15 -9.20 13.25
N TYR A 88 17.16 -9.67 13.98
CA TYR A 88 16.30 -8.77 14.77
C TYR A 88 17.05 -7.94 15.83
N ARG A 89 18.25 -8.35 16.26
CA ARG A 89 19.04 -7.65 17.28
C ARG A 89 19.86 -6.49 16.73
N ILE A 90 20.15 -6.49 15.42
CA ILE A 90 20.95 -5.43 14.80
C ILE A 90 20.08 -4.25 14.34
N ILE A 91 18.75 -4.43 14.29
CA ILE A 91 17.81 -3.41 13.86
C ILE A 91 17.50 -2.47 15.03
N ASN A 92 17.73 -1.17 14.83
CA ASN A 92 17.29 -0.14 15.75
C ASN A 92 15.76 0.05 15.65
N LYS A 93 15.02 -0.63 16.53
CA LYS A 93 13.55 -0.62 16.55
C LYS A 93 12.96 0.78 16.73
N ALA A 94 13.58 1.61 17.57
CA ALA A 94 13.09 2.97 17.82
C ALA A 94 13.11 3.81 16.53
N VAL A 95 14.21 3.76 15.78
CA VAL A 95 14.34 4.50 14.51
C VAL A 95 13.35 3.99 13.47
N VAL A 96 13.16 2.67 13.37
CA VAL A 96 12.17 2.09 12.43
C VAL A 96 10.75 2.51 12.80
N GLU A 97 10.40 2.46 14.09
CA GLU A 97 9.09 2.89 14.57
C GLU A 97 8.84 4.38 14.33
N ASP A 98 9.84 5.23 14.54
CA ASP A 98 9.76 6.68 14.29
C ASP A 98 9.58 6.98 12.80
N GLN A 99 10.36 6.36 11.92
CA GLN A 99 10.23 6.53 10.46
C GLN A 99 8.86 6.06 9.96
N LEU A 100 8.40 4.88 10.40
CA LEU A 100 7.08 4.39 10.01
C LEU A 100 5.96 5.28 10.54
N LYS A 101 6.09 5.77 11.78
CA LYS A 101 5.13 6.71 12.37
C LYS A 101 5.04 7.99 11.55
N GLU A 102 6.17 8.59 11.20
CA GLU A 102 6.24 9.78 10.36
C GLU A 102 5.52 9.55 9.02
N VAL A 103 5.78 8.42 8.35
CA VAL A 103 5.11 8.10 7.08
C VAL A 103 3.60 7.94 7.29
N TYR A 104 3.16 7.11 8.23
CA TYR A 104 1.72 6.81 8.42
C TYR A 104 0.90 8.01 8.91
N GLU A 105 1.50 8.94 9.65
CA GLU A 105 0.84 10.16 10.14
C GLU A 105 0.90 11.32 9.12
N SER A 106 1.74 11.20 8.09
CA SER A 106 1.91 12.24 7.09
C SER A 106 0.67 12.49 6.21
N LEU A 107 0.58 13.70 5.66
CA LEU A 107 -0.37 14.02 4.60
C LEU A 107 -0.12 13.19 3.32
N HIS A 108 1.14 12.81 3.08
CA HIS A 108 1.53 12.01 1.92
C HIS A 108 0.90 10.61 1.97
N TRP A 109 0.75 10.01 3.15
CA TRP A 109 0.01 8.75 3.32
C TRP A 109 -1.45 8.86 2.91
N LYS A 110 -2.13 9.93 3.33
CA LYS A 110 -3.53 10.18 2.96
C LYS A 110 -3.68 10.39 1.44
N LYS A 111 -2.74 11.13 0.83
CA LYS A 111 -2.71 11.36 -0.63
C LYS A 111 -2.46 10.08 -1.41
N LEU A 112 -1.48 9.27 -1.01
CA LEU A 112 -1.22 7.96 -1.59
C LEU A 112 -2.47 7.09 -1.49
N GLY A 113 -3.10 7.06 -0.31
CA GLY A 113 -4.30 6.26 -0.11
C GLY A 113 -5.44 6.66 -1.00
N PHE A 114 -5.71 7.97 -1.15
CA PHE A 114 -6.71 8.43 -2.11
C PHE A 114 -6.36 8.03 -3.54
N HIS A 115 -5.09 8.18 -3.96
CA HIS A 115 -4.65 7.81 -5.31
C HIS A 115 -4.82 6.31 -5.61
N LEU A 116 -4.42 5.43 -4.68
CA LEU A 116 -4.60 3.99 -4.85
C LEU A 116 -6.08 3.61 -4.84
N TYR A 117 -6.87 4.26 -3.99
CA TYR A 117 -8.31 4.04 -3.89
C TYR A 117 -9.00 4.41 -5.20
N THR A 118 -8.76 5.60 -5.74
CA THR A 118 -9.34 6.06 -7.01
C THR A 118 -8.86 5.28 -8.22
N THR A 119 -7.64 4.74 -8.19
CA THR A 119 -7.11 3.88 -9.25
C THR A 119 -7.87 2.55 -9.34
N LEU A 120 -8.23 1.96 -8.19
CA LEU A 120 -8.87 0.64 -8.12
C LEU A 120 -10.40 0.70 -8.09
N TYR A 121 -10.98 1.80 -7.59
CA TYR A 121 -12.42 1.99 -7.44
C TYR A 121 -13.22 1.65 -8.70
N PRO A 122 -12.82 2.09 -9.92
CA PRO A 122 -13.57 1.82 -11.15
C PRO A 122 -13.78 0.33 -11.44
N ASP A 123 -12.83 -0.51 -11.04
CA ASP A 123 -12.82 -1.94 -11.33
C ASP A 123 -13.38 -2.79 -10.19
N VAL A 124 -13.16 -2.36 -8.95
CA VAL A 124 -13.57 -3.10 -7.76
C VAL A 124 -15.04 -2.86 -7.44
N VAL A 125 -15.54 -1.63 -7.63
CA VAL A 125 -16.93 -1.29 -7.32
C VAL A 125 -17.85 -1.74 -8.45
N ARG A 126 -18.72 -2.71 -8.12
CA ARG A 126 -19.64 -3.33 -9.08
C ARG A 126 -20.92 -3.80 -8.42
N GLU A 127 -21.99 -3.84 -9.21
CA GLU A 127 -23.25 -4.45 -8.82
C GLU A 127 -23.15 -5.98 -8.96
N THR A 128 -23.51 -6.72 -7.91
CA THR A 128 -23.30 -8.18 -7.86
C THR A 128 -24.14 -8.96 -8.87
N SER A 129 -25.37 -8.50 -9.16
CA SER A 129 -26.33 -9.19 -10.01
C SER A 129 -26.03 -9.02 -11.50
N THR A 130 -25.66 -7.81 -11.92
CA THR A 130 -25.44 -7.45 -13.33
C THR A 130 -23.96 -7.37 -13.70
N ASN A 131 -23.06 -7.34 -12.71
CA ASN A 131 -21.63 -7.09 -12.85
C ASN A 131 -21.29 -5.75 -13.53
N ILE A 132 -22.23 -4.80 -13.53
CA ILE A 132 -22.00 -3.41 -13.95
C ILE A 132 -21.00 -2.77 -12.99
N ARG A 133 -19.95 -2.16 -13.52
CA ARG A 133 -18.87 -1.51 -12.78
C ARG A 133 -18.97 0.00 -12.85
N LEU A 134 -18.32 0.73 -11.95
CA LEU A 134 -18.20 2.18 -12.12
C LEU A 134 -17.48 2.53 -13.44
N ARG A 135 -16.49 1.73 -13.84
CA ARG A 135 -15.76 1.92 -15.11
C ARG A 135 -16.69 2.04 -16.32
N ASP A 136 -17.84 1.38 -16.32
CA ASP A 136 -18.81 1.42 -17.42
C ASP A 136 -19.47 2.80 -17.60
N PHE A 137 -19.37 3.67 -16.58
CA PHE A 137 -19.87 5.05 -16.61
C PHE A 137 -18.79 6.09 -16.93
N MET A 138 -17.50 5.74 -16.84
CA MET A 138 -16.36 6.68 -16.93
C MET A 138 -15.83 6.93 -18.35
N GLY A 139 -16.56 6.51 -19.38
CA GLY A 139 -16.18 6.72 -20.78
C GLY A 139 -16.26 8.19 -21.24
N ALA A 140 -16.40 8.41 -22.55
CA ALA A 140 -16.55 9.76 -23.11
C ALA A 140 -17.73 10.56 -22.50
N ASP A 141 -18.76 9.84 -22.05
CA ASP A 141 -19.97 10.40 -21.47
C ASP A 141 -19.93 10.52 -19.93
N GLY A 142 -18.75 10.38 -19.29
CA GLY A 142 -18.60 10.43 -17.83
C GLY A 142 -19.18 11.70 -17.21
N HIS A 143 -18.95 12.85 -17.84
CA HIS A 143 -19.50 14.15 -17.43
C HIS A 143 -21.04 14.19 -17.43
N ILE A 144 -21.69 13.52 -18.39
CA ILE A 144 -23.17 13.43 -18.45
C ILE A 144 -23.69 12.64 -17.25
N TRP A 145 -23.01 11.56 -16.88
CA TRP A 145 -23.35 10.77 -15.69
C TRP A 145 -23.10 11.54 -14.40
N ALA A 146 -22.02 12.32 -14.32
CA ALA A 146 -21.76 13.20 -13.19
C ALA A 146 -22.86 14.25 -13.01
N GLU A 147 -23.29 14.91 -14.11
CA GLU A 147 -24.38 15.90 -14.09
C GLU A 147 -25.70 15.29 -13.63
N LYS A 148 -26.05 14.10 -14.16
CA LYS A 148 -27.26 13.37 -13.75
C LYS A 148 -27.21 12.98 -12.27
N LEU A 149 -26.08 12.48 -11.78
CA LEU A 149 -25.88 12.10 -10.38
C LEU A 149 -25.95 13.32 -9.46
N ALA A 150 -25.29 14.42 -9.82
CA ALA A 150 -25.33 15.68 -9.09
C ALA A 150 -26.76 16.24 -9.01
N SER A 151 -27.48 16.27 -10.14
CA SER A 151 -28.87 16.72 -10.19
C SER A 151 -29.78 15.88 -9.29
N HIS A 152 -29.57 14.57 -9.24
CA HIS A 152 -30.33 13.67 -8.38
C HIS A 152 -30.06 13.94 -6.88
N VAL A 153 -28.80 14.10 -6.49
CA VAL A 153 -28.39 14.37 -5.10
C VAL A 153 -28.85 15.76 -4.64
N MET A 154 -28.87 16.73 -5.54
CA MET A 154 -29.33 18.09 -5.26
C MET A 154 -30.86 18.21 -5.25
N ASP A 155 -31.61 17.16 -5.60
CA ASP A 155 -33.08 17.15 -5.49
C ASP A 155 -33.51 17.25 -4.00
N PRO A 156 -34.31 18.27 -3.62
CA PRO A 156 -34.84 18.41 -2.27
C PRO A 156 -35.62 17.18 -1.75
N ARG A 157 -36.15 16.33 -2.64
CA ARG A 157 -36.83 15.08 -2.26
C ARG A 157 -35.84 14.05 -1.74
N TRP A 158 -34.69 13.92 -2.41
CA TRP A 158 -33.64 13.00 -1.99
C TRP A 158 -33.07 13.39 -0.63
N LEU A 159 -32.72 14.67 -0.45
CA LEU A 159 -32.21 15.19 0.83
C LEU A 159 -33.21 14.99 1.98
N ARG A 160 -34.50 15.25 1.72
CA ARG A 160 -35.55 15.00 2.72
C ARG A 160 -35.63 13.53 3.12
N SER A 161 -35.45 12.60 2.18
CA SER A 161 -35.46 11.16 2.49
C SER A 161 -34.31 10.78 3.44
N ILE A 162 -33.12 11.33 3.22
CA ILE A 162 -31.96 11.12 4.08
C ILE A 162 -32.19 11.72 5.47
N HIS A 163 -32.64 12.98 5.55
CA HIS A 163 -32.93 13.63 6.82
C HIS A 163 -33.99 12.85 7.62
N GLN A 164 -35.05 12.37 6.97
CA GLN A 164 -36.05 11.52 7.62
C GLN A 164 -35.45 10.19 8.11
N GLY A 165 -34.54 9.58 7.35
CA GLY A 165 -33.80 8.40 7.77
C GLY A 165 -32.99 8.63 9.05
N ILE A 166 -32.31 9.78 9.12
CA ILE A 166 -31.52 10.17 10.30
C ILE A 166 -32.41 10.43 11.51
N VAL A 167 -33.46 11.25 11.36
CA VAL A 167 -34.41 11.56 12.46
C VAL A 167 -35.09 10.32 13.00
N ARG A 168 -35.36 9.33 12.15
CA ARG A 168 -35.95 8.03 12.54
C ARG A 168 -34.92 7.02 13.07
N GLY A 169 -33.66 7.41 13.23
CA GLY A 169 -32.59 6.55 13.73
C GLY A 169 -32.19 5.40 12.79
N ARG A 170 -32.63 5.43 11.51
CA ARG A 170 -32.29 4.41 10.50
C ARG A 170 -30.98 4.69 9.80
N TYR A 171 -30.46 5.91 9.94
CA TYR A 171 -29.26 6.37 9.25
C TYR A 171 -28.40 7.15 10.23
N THR A 172 -27.25 6.59 10.60
CA THR A 172 -26.32 7.23 11.54
C THR A 172 -25.46 8.26 10.81
N GLU A 173 -24.82 9.14 11.58
CA GLU A 173 -23.87 10.11 11.04
C GLU A 173 -22.67 9.44 10.36
N ASP A 174 -22.17 8.35 10.93
CA ASP A 174 -21.08 7.56 10.32
C ASP A 174 -21.49 6.97 8.97
N LEU A 175 -22.70 6.41 8.86
CA LEU A 175 -23.21 5.87 7.60
C LEU A 175 -23.40 6.98 6.56
N TYR A 176 -23.92 8.15 6.99
CA TYR A 176 -24.03 9.32 6.13
C TYR A 176 -22.67 9.77 5.60
N ASN A 177 -21.68 9.97 6.47
CA ASN A 177 -20.33 10.40 6.09
C ASN A 177 -19.65 9.38 5.17
N ARG A 178 -19.84 8.09 5.45
CA ARG A 178 -19.33 6.99 4.64
C ARG A 178 -19.90 7.03 3.22
N ASP A 179 -21.23 7.16 3.09
CA ASP A 179 -21.91 7.11 1.80
C ASP A 179 -21.69 8.40 1.00
N MET A 180 -21.58 9.56 1.67
CA MET A 180 -21.21 10.83 1.02
C MET A 180 -19.77 10.78 0.48
N ASN A 181 -18.83 10.19 1.23
CA ASN A 181 -17.46 9.99 0.72
C ASN A 181 -17.44 9.12 -0.55
N ALA A 182 -18.22 8.03 -0.57
CA ALA A 182 -18.34 7.21 -1.77
C ALA A 182 -18.95 7.99 -2.95
N LEU A 183 -19.96 8.82 -2.69
CA LEU A 183 -20.55 9.71 -3.70
C LEU A 183 -19.52 10.68 -4.28
N PHE A 184 -18.72 11.36 -3.44
CA PHE A 184 -17.69 12.29 -3.90
C PHE A 184 -16.60 11.61 -4.70
N VAL A 185 -16.21 10.37 -4.34
CA VAL A 185 -15.26 9.59 -5.15
C VAL A 185 -15.83 9.28 -6.53
N LYS A 186 -17.11 8.89 -6.63
CA LYS A 186 -17.76 8.67 -7.93
C LYS A 186 -17.78 9.94 -8.77
N LEU A 187 -18.22 11.06 -8.18
CA LEU A 187 -18.22 12.36 -8.88
C LEU A 187 -16.81 12.73 -9.33
N HIS A 188 -15.81 12.60 -8.48
CA HIS A 188 -14.41 12.86 -8.83
C HIS A 188 -13.93 12.01 -10.01
N LEU A 189 -14.33 10.74 -10.08
CA LEU A 189 -13.95 9.82 -11.14
C LEU A 189 -14.72 10.04 -12.45
N LEU A 190 -15.97 10.51 -12.38
CA LEU A 190 -16.79 10.80 -13.56
C LEU A 190 -16.49 12.17 -14.15
N ASP A 191 -16.42 13.19 -13.31
CA ASP A 191 -16.02 14.55 -13.64
C ASP A 191 -15.55 15.30 -12.37
N PRO A 192 -14.23 15.54 -12.22
CA PRO A 192 -13.69 16.29 -11.09
C PRO A 192 -14.32 17.66 -10.87
N GLN A 193 -14.80 18.34 -11.92
CA GLN A 193 -15.40 19.68 -11.80
C GLN A 193 -16.74 19.66 -11.07
N SER A 194 -17.48 18.55 -11.17
CA SER A 194 -18.77 18.36 -10.51
C SER A 194 -18.69 18.24 -8.98
N VAL A 195 -17.53 17.93 -8.42
CA VAL A 195 -17.35 17.67 -6.98
C VAL A 195 -17.59 18.92 -6.13
N ILE A 196 -17.03 20.07 -6.53
CA ILE A 196 -17.06 21.30 -5.73
C ILE A 196 -18.49 21.82 -5.54
N PRO A 197 -19.33 21.95 -6.60
CA PRO A 197 -20.71 22.40 -6.44
C PRO A 197 -21.53 21.48 -5.51
N VAL A 198 -21.40 20.16 -5.68
CA VAL A 198 -22.13 19.18 -4.84
C VAL A 198 -21.65 19.23 -3.40
N TYR A 199 -20.33 19.36 -3.19
CA TYR A 199 -19.76 19.49 -1.85
C TYR A 199 -20.26 20.75 -1.14
N GLN A 200 -20.26 21.91 -1.81
CA GLN A 200 -20.76 23.16 -1.22
C GLN A 200 -22.25 23.07 -0.89
N PHE A 201 -23.06 22.46 -1.76
CA PHE A 201 -24.47 22.24 -1.51
C PHE A 201 -24.71 21.39 -0.26
N LEU A 202 -24.00 20.27 -0.12
CA LEU A 202 -24.15 19.34 1.01
C LEU A 202 -23.52 19.87 2.31
N LEU A 203 -22.40 20.58 2.23
CA LEU A 203 -21.75 21.19 3.39
C LEU A 203 -22.66 22.23 4.07
N ASN A 204 -23.42 22.99 3.27
CA ASN A 204 -24.43 23.92 3.78
C ASN A 204 -25.58 23.21 4.52
N GLN A 205 -25.65 21.87 4.46
CA GLN A 205 -26.64 21.06 5.16
C GLN A 205 -26.05 20.31 6.37
N LYS A 206 -24.81 19.80 6.27
CA LYS A 206 -24.11 19.05 7.35
C LYS A 206 -22.58 19.06 7.20
N GLU A 207 -21.88 18.81 8.29
CA GLU A 207 -20.42 18.60 8.30
C GLU A 207 -20.03 17.33 7.51
N LEU A 208 -18.91 17.39 6.78
CA LEU A 208 -18.41 16.29 5.95
C LEU A 208 -17.00 15.89 6.42
N ALA A 209 -16.83 14.61 6.76
CA ALA A 209 -15.58 14.11 7.31
C ALA A 209 -14.59 13.64 6.24
N THR A 210 -13.33 14.07 6.37
CA THR A 210 -12.21 13.63 5.53
C THR A 210 -11.80 12.20 5.88
N ARG A 211 -11.82 11.29 4.91
CA ARG A 211 -11.49 9.88 5.12
C ARG A 211 -10.01 9.57 4.85
N ASN A 212 -9.44 8.70 5.67
CA ASN A 212 -8.17 8.03 5.37
C ASN A 212 -8.45 6.70 4.64
N TYR A 213 -8.20 6.66 3.33
CA TYR A 213 -8.58 5.56 2.45
C TYR A 213 -7.75 4.29 2.59
N LEU A 214 -6.51 4.38 3.11
CA LEU A 214 -5.69 3.21 3.47
C LEU A 214 -5.90 2.79 4.92
N GLY A 215 -6.57 3.61 5.72
CA GLY A 215 -6.69 3.41 7.17
C GLY A 215 -5.35 3.53 7.88
N GLY A 216 -5.19 2.71 8.94
CA GLY A 216 -4.00 2.70 9.78
C GLY A 216 -2.79 1.99 9.16
N ARG A 217 -1.82 1.67 10.02
CA ARG A 217 -0.54 1.05 9.65
C ARG A 217 -0.73 -0.24 8.82
N LEU A 218 0.23 -0.53 7.95
CA LEU A 218 0.26 -1.82 7.24
C LEU A 218 0.59 -2.95 8.19
N GLU A 219 0.03 -4.13 7.93
CA GLU A 219 0.27 -5.31 8.75
C GLU A 219 1.52 -6.05 8.23
N TRP A 220 2.61 -5.99 8.99
CA TRP A 220 3.89 -6.62 8.63
C TRP A 220 3.81 -8.15 8.50
N SER A 221 2.85 -8.79 9.18
CA SER A 221 2.66 -10.25 9.16
C SER A 221 2.40 -10.79 7.74
N LEU A 222 1.87 -9.95 6.84
CA LEU A 222 1.52 -10.30 5.47
C LEU A 222 2.73 -10.63 4.58
N ILE A 223 3.94 -10.25 5.01
CA ILE A 223 5.20 -10.55 4.29
C ILE A 223 6.12 -11.49 5.08
N LYS A 224 5.67 -11.99 6.23
CA LYS A 224 6.45 -12.86 7.12
C LYS A 224 7.06 -14.05 6.39
N THR A 225 6.23 -14.79 5.64
CA THR A 225 6.67 -16.00 4.94
C THR A 225 7.69 -15.72 3.84
N ASP A 226 7.58 -14.57 3.19
CA ASP A 226 8.52 -14.14 2.14
C ASP A 226 9.89 -13.82 2.76
N ILE A 227 9.90 -13.15 3.91
CA ILE A 227 11.13 -12.83 4.65
C ILE A 227 11.81 -14.10 5.20
N GLU A 228 11.05 -14.97 5.88
CA GLU A 228 11.58 -16.25 6.41
C GLU A 228 12.16 -17.13 5.28
N ARG A 229 11.56 -17.08 4.07
CA ARG A 229 12.11 -17.78 2.90
C ARG A 229 13.41 -17.14 2.41
N ALA A 230 13.49 -15.81 2.37
CA ALA A 230 14.68 -15.09 1.98
C ALA A 230 15.85 -15.35 2.94
N GLU A 231 15.56 -15.45 4.24
CA GLU A 231 16.53 -15.84 5.26
C GLU A 231 17.12 -17.22 4.98
N ASN A 232 16.29 -18.21 4.63
CA ASN A 232 16.74 -19.59 4.40
C ASN A 232 17.31 -19.83 2.99
N LYS A 233 17.30 -18.83 2.11
CA LYS A 233 17.84 -18.96 0.76
C LYS A 233 19.36 -19.17 0.81
N SER A 234 19.82 -20.34 0.41
CA SER A 234 21.25 -20.60 0.18
C SER A 234 21.73 -19.66 -0.92
N LYS A 235 22.51 -18.64 -0.53
CA LYS A 235 23.24 -17.82 -1.50
C LYS A 235 24.54 -18.54 -1.79
N THR A 236 24.63 -19.21 -2.93
CA THR A 236 25.93 -19.45 -3.56
C THR A 236 26.50 -18.05 -3.86
N PRO A 237 27.72 -17.70 -3.41
CA PRO A 237 28.32 -16.44 -3.82
C PRO A 237 28.28 -16.36 -5.34
N LEU A 238 27.62 -15.34 -5.90
CA LEU A 238 27.44 -15.17 -7.36
C LEU A 238 28.79 -15.00 -8.09
N THR A 239 29.88 -14.86 -7.34
CA THR A 239 31.26 -14.96 -7.77
C THR A 239 32.07 -15.81 -6.78
N ALA A 240 31.87 -17.13 -6.81
CA ALA A 240 32.99 -18.03 -6.55
C ALA A 240 33.98 -17.87 -7.73
N SER A 241 34.64 -16.71 -7.78
CA SER A 241 35.71 -16.45 -8.73
C SER A 241 36.80 -17.46 -8.40
N ARG A 242 37.01 -18.37 -9.36
CA ARG A 242 38.10 -19.34 -9.33
C ARG A 242 39.38 -18.52 -9.14
N LEU A 243 39.98 -18.65 -7.95
CA LEU A 243 41.26 -18.07 -7.57
C LEU A 243 42.25 -18.10 -8.75
N SER A 244 42.53 -16.94 -9.34
CA SER A 244 43.79 -16.70 -10.02
C SER A 244 44.51 -15.61 -9.23
N LEU A 245 45.35 -16.07 -8.31
CA LEU A 245 46.30 -15.26 -7.55
C LEU A 245 47.29 -14.63 -8.52
N THR A 246 47.13 -13.35 -8.82
CA THR A 246 48.24 -12.47 -9.14
C THR A 246 48.21 -11.32 -8.14
N SER A 247 49.29 -11.26 -7.38
CA SER A 247 49.57 -10.39 -6.26
C SER A 247 49.34 -8.91 -6.59
N ASP A 248 48.96 -8.17 -5.55
CA ASP A 248 49.10 -6.72 -5.37
C ASP A 248 47.84 -5.84 -5.50
N ILE A 249 46.63 -6.41 -5.62
CA ILE A 249 45.41 -5.61 -5.45
C ILE A 249 44.35 -6.41 -4.70
N ASP A 250 44.16 -6.09 -3.42
CA ASP A 250 42.97 -6.49 -2.66
C ASP A 250 41.78 -5.65 -3.14
N LEU A 251 41.01 -6.21 -4.07
CA LEU A 251 39.74 -5.66 -4.53
C LEU A 251 38.60 -6.31 -3.74
N HIS A 252 38.06 -5.57 -2.77
CA HIS A 252 36.92 -5.98 -1.96
C HIS A 252 35.62 -5.51 -2.62
N TYR A 253 34.70 -6.46 -2.90
CA TYR A 253 33.33 -6.14 -3.32
C TYR A 253 32.28 -6.86 -2.45
N GLY A 254 31.36 -6.05 -1.92
CA GLY A 254 30.12 -6.42 -1.22
C GLY A 254 29.74 -5.29 -0.25
N VAL A 255 28.51 -4.78 -0.17
CA VAL A 255 27.20 -5.19 -0.72
C VAL A 255 26.38 -3.92 -0.95
N ASP A 256 25.77 -3.78 -2.12
CA ASP A 256 24.90 -2.64 -2.44
C ASP A 256 23.52 -2.83 -1.78
N VAL A 257 23.43 -2.38 -0.54
CA VAL A 257 22.20 -2.00 0.18
C VAL A 257 22.63 -0.82 1.06
N GLU A 258 22.97 0.31 0.45
CA GLU A 258 23.67 1.37 1.19
C GLU A 258 22.82 1.83 2.39
N ASP A 259 23.31 1.41 3.57
CA ASP A 259 22.98 1.83 4.91
C ASP A 259 21.60 1.43 5.47
N PHE A 260 21.46 0.13 5.74
CA PHE A 260 20.51 -0.46 6.69
C PHE A 260 20.76 0.03 8.14
N ILE A 261 20.66 1.33 8.43
CA ILE A 261 20.71 1.94 9.78
C ILE A 261 21.75 1.24 10.68
N VAL A 262 23.03 1.40 10.36
CA VAL A 262 24.15 0.90 11.16
C VAL A 262 25.01 2.09 11.57
N THR A 263 25.38 2.21 12.85
CA THR A 263 26.36 3.23 13.26
C THR A 263 27.80 2.84 12.91
N GLU A 264 28.07 1.59 12.53
CA GLU A 264 29.35 1.13 11.94
C GLU A 264 29.19 -0.30 11.38
N CYS A 265 29.47 -0.52 10.10
CA CYS A 265 29.60 -1.86 9.50
C CYS A 265 31.08 -2.13 9.19
N ARG A 266 31.66 -3.21 9.76
CA ARG A 266 33.07 -3.59 9.59
C ARG A 266 33.25 -4.84 8.74
N ALA A 267 34.40 -4.92 8.08
CA ALA A 267 34.79 -5.92 7.08
C ALA A 267 34.54 -7.38 7.49
N MET A 268 33.79 -8.10 6.63
CA MET A 268 33.45 -9.51 6.80
C MET A 268 34.21 -10.35 5.75
N GLY A 269 35.26 -11.03 6.22
CA GLY A 269 36.06 -11.99 5.46
C GLY A 269 35.41 -13.37 5.28
N LEU A 270 36.18 -14.26 4.63
CA LEU A 270 35.84 -15.59 4.12
C LEU A 270 34.96 -16.49 5.03
N TRP A 271 34.08 -17.25 4.38
CA TRP A 271 32.93 -17.96 4.96
C TRP A 271 33.19 -19.47 5.10
N ASN A 272 32.90 -20.04 6.28
CA ASN A 272 33.13 -21.46 6.64
C ASN A 272 31.92 -22.40 6.45
N GLY A 273 30.89 -21.97 5.71
CA GLY A 273 29.67 -22.77 5.48
C GLY A 273 28.62 -22.71 6.60
N THR A 274 28.92 -22.08 7.74
CA THR A 274 27.92 -21.70 8.76
C THR A 274 27.68 -20.20 8.73
N ARG A 275 26.41 -19.76 8.69
CA ARG A 275 26.06 -18.32 8.75
C ARG A 275 26.50 -17.74 10.11
N PRO A 276 27.23 -16.60 10.13
CA PRO A 276 27.70 -16.01 11.38
C PRO A 276 26.54 -15.48 12.24
N ASP A 277 26.69 -15.55 13.56
CA ASP A 277 25.84 -14.85 14.54
C ASP A 277 26.18 -13.36 14.49
N ASN A 278 25.35 -12.57 13.79
CA ASN A 278 25.63 -11.14 13.52
C ASN A 278 25.62 -10.26 14.78
N TYR A 279 25.17 -10.79 15.91
CA TYR A 279 25.18 -10.10 17.20
C TYR A 279 26.53 -10.21 17.94
N LYS A 280 27.40 -11.14 17.53
CA LYS A 280 28.70 -11.36 18.19
C LYS A 280 29.85 -10.93 17.29
N ILE A 281 30.83 -10.25 17.88
CA ILE A 281 32.13 -10.05 17.24
C ILE A 281 32.77 -11.43 17.07
N MET A 282 32.69 -11.96 15.86
CA MET A 282 33.35 -13.20 15.44
C MET A 282 34.88 -13.00 15.48
N LYS A 283 35.60 -13.81 16.26
CA LYS A 283 37.07 -13.82 16.23
C LYS A 283 37.54 -14.47 14.93
N ALA A 284 38.75 -14.14 14.44
CA ALA A 284 39.29 -14.70 13.19
C ALA A 284 39.27 -16.25 13.16
N ARG A 285 39.51 -16.89 14.30
CA ARG A 285 39.44 -18.35 14.49
C ARG A 285 38.05 -18.96 14.31
N ASP A 286 36.99 -18.17 14.48
CA ASP A 286 35.60 -18.62 14.33
C ASP A 286 35.14 -18.47 12.86
N ARG A 287 35.89 -17.70 12.04
CA ARG A 287 35.61 -17.44 10.62
C ARG A 287 36.26 -18.46 9.68
N CYS A 288 37.37 -19.07 10.11
CA CYS A 288 38.09 -20.08 9.34
C CYS A 288 38.18 -21.39 10.14
N VAL A 289 37.46 -22.42 9.68
CA VAL A 289 37.78 -23.81 10.01
C VAL A 289 38.29 -24.42 8.71
N LEU A 290 39.58 -24.74 8.66
CA LEU A 290 40.12 -25.61 7.61
C LEU A 290 39.54 -27.01 7.87
N MET A 291 38.79 -27.55 6.92
CA MET A 291 38.62 -29.01 6.80
C MET A 291 39.90 -29.61 6.23
#